data_AF-A0A914S117-F1
#
_entry.id   AF-A0A914S117-F1
#
_cell.length_a   1.000
_cell.length_b   1.000
_cell.length_c   1.000
_cell.angle_alpha   90.00
_cell.angle_beta   90.00
_cell.angle_gamma   90.00
#
_symmetry.space_group_name_H-M   'P 1'
#
loop_
_entity.id
_entity.type
_entity.pdbx_description
1 polymer ?
#
loop_
_entity_poly.entity_id
_entity_poly.type
_entity_poly.pdbx_seq_one_letter_code
_entity_poly.pdbx_strand_id
1 'polypeptide(L)'
;MIKFNRLAQMSTDVDVIAEALGHSKLIEVSDDKAKIRRDPKLALPENSLEYWQSIKHRTVYIEKILLKKGFKVDSTLDEIQNFVKQFGEVDNVLMRREKGAERRFKGSVFVTFKTRDLSEQFRRILGDEAAANEG
;
A
#
# COMPACT_ATOMS: atom_id res chain seq x y z
N MET A 1 15.06 14.34 5.56
CA MET A 1 14.90 13.08 4.82
C MET A 1 14.75 11.87 5.77
N ILE A 2 15.65 11.68 6.75
CA ILE A 2 15.71 10.48 7.61
C ILE A 2 14.72 10.37 8.80
N LYS A 3 13.80 11.33 8.98
CA LYS A 3 12.83 11.28 10.10
C LYS A 3 11.65 10.33 9.84
N PHE A 4 11.55 9.75 8.64
CA PHE A 4 10.52 8.79 8.30
C PHE A 4 10.93 7.40 8.78
N ASN A 5 10.20 6.85 9.75
CA ASN A 5 10.55 5.61 10.44
C ASN A 5 10.88 4.44 9.49
N ARG A 6 10.07 4.21 8.44
CA ARG A 6 10.32 3.10 7.49
C ARG A 6 11.54 3.34 6.61
N LEU A 7 11.80 4.58 6.20
CA LEU A 7 12.99 4.91 5.44
C LEU A 7 14.25 4.71 6.30
N ALA A 8 14.21 5.19 7.55
CA ALA A 8 15.31 5.03 8.50
C ALA A 8 15.59 3.57 8.87
N GLN A 9 14.58 2.70 8.85
CA GLN A 9 14.76 1.24 9.00
C GLN A 9 15.49 0.59 7.83
N MET A 10 15.42 1.17 6.63
CA MET A 10 16.12 0.67 5.44
C MET A 10 17.54 1.25 5.33
N SER A 11 17.69 2.56 5.50
CA SER A 11 18.98 3.23 5.50
C SER A 11 18.88 4.60 6.19
N THR A 12 19.94 4.99 6.88
CA THR A 12 20.13 6.35 7.41
C THR A 12 21.19 7.14 6.64
N ASP A 13 21.84 6.52 5.68
CA ASP A 13 22.88 7.12 4.85
C ASP A 13 22.24 7.92 3.71
N VAL A 14 22.52 9.22 3.67
CA VAL A 14 21.94 10.15 2.70
C VAL A 14 22.47 9.87 1.30
N ASP A 15 23.74 9.48 1.15
CA ASP A 15 24.35 9.24 -0.15
C ASP A 15 23.73 8.00 -0.81
N VAL A 16 23.54 6.93 -0.05
CA VAL A 16 22.88 5.70 -0.52
C VAL A 16 21.43 5.97 -0.93
N ILE A 17 20.70 6.78 -0.14
CA ILE A 17 19.32 7.15 -0.48
C ILE A 17 19.28 8.02 -1.75
N ALA A 18 20.18 8.99 -1.88
CA ALA A 18 20.26 9.87 -3.04
C ALA A 18 20.61 9.09 -4.32
N GLU A 19 21.56 8.14 -4.23
CA GLU A 19 21.93 7.26 -5.34
C GLU A 19 20.75 6.38 -5.78
N ALA A 20 20.06 5.74 -4.83
CA ALA A 20 18.89 4.92 -5.14
C ALA A 20 17.76 5.72 -5.81
N LEU A 21 17.59 6.99 -5.43
CA LEU A 21 16.59 7.88 -6.01
C LEU A 21 16.99 8.44 -7.39
N GLY A 22 18.27 8.40 -7.76
CA GLY A 22 18.75 8.87 -9.07
C GLY A 22 18.12 8.13 -10.26
N HIS A 23 17.64 6.90 -10.05
CA HIS A 23 16.94 6.11 -11.06
C HIS A 23 15.41 6.29 -11.04
N SER A 24 14.89 7.14 -10.14
CA SER A 24 13.46 7.37 -9.98
C SER A 24 12.92 8.26 -11.10
N LYS A 25 11.74 7.91 -11.62
CA LYS A 25 10.99 8.76 -12.56
C LYS A 25 10.08 9.78 -11.86
N LEU A 26 9.92 9.66 -10.53
CA LEU A 26 8.94 10.43 -9.76
C LEU A 26 9.57 11.51 -8.87
N ILE A 27 10.79 11.25 -8.41
CA ILE A 27 11.48 12.08 -7.42
C ILE A 27 12.76 12.63 -8.05
N GLU A 28 12.96 13.93 -7.95
CA GLU A 28 14.21 14.60 -8.27
C GLU A 28 15.04 14.79 -6.99
N VAL A 29 16.35 14.56 -7.10
CA VAL A 29 17.33 14.84 -6.05
C VAL A 29 18.01 16.16 -6.37
N SER A 30 18.25 17.01 -5.37
CA SER A 30 19.01 18.24 -5.55
C SER A 30 20.49 17.98 -5.82
N ASP A 31 21.18 18.94 -6.44
CA ASP A 31 22.61 18.81 -6.77
C ASP A 31 23.49 18.57 -5.53
N ASP A 32 23.08 19.12 -4.38
CA ASP A 32 23.73 18.92 -3.08
C ASP A 32 23.41 17.56 -2.41
N LYS A 33 22.59 16.71 -3.06
CA LYS A 33 22.07 15.42 -2.58
C LYS A 33 21.34 15.44 -1.23
N ALA A 34 21.10 16.63 -0.67
CA ALA A 34 20.56 16.79 0.68
C ALA A 34 19.03 16.88 0.69
N LYS A 35 18.41 17.19 -0.45
CA LYS A 35 16.96 17.42 -0.58
C LYS A 35 16.39 16.60 -1.73
N ILE A 36 15.12 16.26 -1.60
CA ILE A 36 14.35 15.56 -2.61
C ILE A 36 13.02 16.26 -2.81
N ARG A 37 12.51 16.26 -4.04
CA ARG A 37 11.17 16.76 -4.36
C ARG A 37 10.51 15.87 -5.42
N ARG A 38 9.19 15.91 -5.52
CA ARG A 38 8.48 15.28 -6.64
C ARG A 38 8.77 16.07 -7.92
N ASP A 39 8.93 15.37 -9.04
CA ASP A 39 9.12 15.99 -10.36
C ASP A 39 7.97 16.98 -10.63
N PRO A 40 8.26 18.28 -10.84
CA PRO A 40 7.25 19.28 -11.15
C PRO A 40 6.43 18.97 -12.41
N LYS A 41 6.96 18.18 -13.34
CA LYS A 41 6.27 17.74 -14.56
C LYS A 41 5.17 16.71 -14.25
N LEU A 42 5.28 15.99 -13.14
CA LEU A 42 4.30 14.99 -12.70
C LEU A 42 3.33 15.60 -11.70
N ALA A 43 2.43 16.42 -12.23
CA ALA A 43 1.35 17.05 -11.48
C ALA A 43 0.54 16.02 -10.68
N LEU A 44 0.05 16.45 -9.51
CA LEU A 44 -0.88 15.63 -8.75
C LEU A 44 -2.19 15.49 -9.54
N PRO A 45 -2.86 14.33 -9.45
CA PRO A 45 -4.19 14.18 -10.02
C PRO A 45 -5.15 15.22 -9.47
N GLU A 46 -6.11 15.64 -10.30
CA GLU A 46 -7.16 16.54 -9.87
C GLU A 46 -8.00 15.90 -8.75
N ASN A 47 -8.33 16.68 -7.73
CA ASN A 47 -9.17 16.25 -6.62
C ASN A 47 -10.67 16.24 -7.02
N SER A 48 -11.00 15.47 -8.05
CA SER A 48 -12.35 15.37 -8.62
C SER A 48 -13.13 14.17 -8.05
N LEU A 49 -14.46 14.22 -8.14
CA LEU A 49 -15.32 13.09 -7.72
C LEU A 49 -15.00 11.80 -8.50
N GLU A 50 -14.75 11.94 -9.80
CA GLU A 50 -14.41 10.82 -10.69
C GLU A 50 -13.10 10.13 -10.27
N TYR A 51 -12.10 10.91 -9.88
CA TYR A 51 -10.84 10.38 -9.35
C TYR A 51 -11.09 9.50 -8.11
N TRP A 52 -11.88 9.99 -7.15
CA TRP A 52 -12.23 9.23 -5.95
C TRP A 52 -13.07 7.98 -6.26
N GLN A 53 -13.98 8.05 -7.24
CA GLN A 53 -14.75 6.89 -7.68
C GLN A 53 -13.83 5.83 -8.32
N SER A 54 -12.85 6.25 -9.13
CA SER A 54 -11.87 5.32 -9.73
C SER A 54 -11.06 4.59 -8.66
N ILE A 55 -10.66 5.28 -7.59
CA ILE A 55 -9.93 4.67 -6.46
C ILE A 55 -10.83 3.68 -5.74
N LYS A 56 -12.09 4.04 -5.46
CA LYS A 56 -13.05 3.14 -4.81
C LYS A 56 -13.29 1.87 -5.62
N HIS A 57 -13.42 1.97 -6.94
CA HIS A 57 -13.61 0.81 -7.81
C HIS A 57 -12.41 -0.13 -7.81
N ARG A 58 -11.19 0.41 -7.69
CA ARG A 58 -9.95 -0.36 -7.60
C ARG A 58 -9.59 -0.83 -6.19
N THR A 59 -10.38 -0.42 -5.18
CA THR A 59 -10.11 -0.76 -3.78
C THR A 59 -10.93 -1.98 -3.36
N VAL A 60 -10.24 -2.94 -2.74
CA VAL A 60 -10.83 -4.17 -2.19
C VAL A 60 -10.69 -4.15 -0.68
N TYR A 61 -11.76 -4.57 -0.01
CA TYR A 61 -11.79 -4.76 1.43
C TYR A 61 -11.49 -6.22 1.74
N ILE A 62 -10.56 -6.47 2.66
CA ILE A 62 -10.18 -7.82 3.08
C ILE A 62 -10.43 -7.95 4.57
N GLU A 63 -11.22 -8.94 4.95
CA GLU A 63 -11.46 -9.32 6.33
C GLU A 63 -10.61 -10.51 6.76
N LYS A 64 -10.36 -10.59 8.07
CA LYS A 64 -9.59 -11.65 8.72
C LYS A 64 -10.04 -13.06 8.36
N ILE A 65 -11.34 -13.25 8.14
CA ILE A 65 -11.99 -14.55 7.91
C ILE A 65 -11.67 -15.10 6.52
N LEU A 66 -11.35 -14.24 5.55
CA LEU A 66 -11.25 -14.65 4.15
C LEU A 66 -9.94 -15.34 3.78
N LEU A 67 -8.91 -15.25 4.63
CA LEU A 67 -7.63 -15.89 4.37
C LEU A 67 -7.49 -17.10 5.28
N LYS A 68 -7.21 -18.29 4.72
CA LYS A 68 -6.97 -19.53 5.49
C LYS A 68 -5.93 -19.40 6.61
N LYS A 69 -5.02 -18.42 6.51
CA LYS A 69 -4.02 -18.11 7.55
C LYS A 69 -4.44 -17.02 8.54
N GLY A 70 -5.49 -16.25 8.21
CA GLY A 70 -6.01 -15.11 8.97
C GLY A 70 -5.00 -14.00 9.18
N PHE A 71 -5.37 -12.74 8.94
CA PHE A 71 -4.54 -11.66 9.47
C PHE A 71 -4.65 -11.67 10.99
N LYS A 72 -3.57 -12.06 11.65
CA LYS A 72 -3.51 -12.04 13.11
C LYS A 72 -3.40 -10.58 13.59
N VAL A 73 -3.67 -10.36 14.88
CA VAL A 73 -3.61 -9.00 15.47
C VAL A 73 -2.18 -8.43 15.42
N ASP A 74 -1.18 -9.32 15.42
CA ASP A 74 0.25 -9.05 15.28
C ASP A 74 0.74 -8.99 13.82
N SER A 75 -0.12 -9.23 12.82
CA SER A 75 0.29 -9.16 11.41
C SER A 75 0.85 -7.79 11.06
N THR A 76 2.00 -7.79 10.39
CA THR A 76 2.71 -6.56 10.03
C THR A 76 2.29 -6.02 8.67
N LEU A 77 2.54 -4.73 8.42
CA LEU A 77 2.26 -4.13 7.10
C LEU A 77 3.05 -4.83 5.99
N ASP A 78 4.27 -5.28 6.27
CA ASP A 78 5.14 -5.98 5.32
C ASP A 78 4.58 -7.34 4.91
N GLU A 79 4.09 -8.12 5.87
CA GLU A 79 3.41 -9.41 5.58
C GLU A 79 2.20 -9.21 4.68
N ILE A 80 1.36 -8.21 4.99
CA ILE A 80 0.17 -7.89 4.21
C ILE A 80 0.57 -7.41 2.81
N GLN A 81 1.57 -6.52 2.70
CA GLN A 81 2.07 -6.03 1.42
C GLN A 81 2.61 -7.17 0.55
N ASN A 82 3.39 -8.08 1.13
CA ASN A 82 3.92 -9.24 0.41
C ASN A 82 2.81 -10.19 -0.05
N PHE A 83 1.80 -10.41 0.80
CA PHE A 83 0.63 -11.20 0.43
C PHE A 83 -0.15 -10.58 -0.74
N VAL A 84 -0.47 -9.29 -0.70
CA VAL A 84 -1.30 -8.69 -1.76
C VAL A 84 -0.56 -8.53 -3.08
N LYS A 85 0.77 -8.34 -3.04
CA LYS A 85 1.62 -8.21 -4.23
C LYS A 85 1.63 -9.46 -5.10
N GLN A 86 1.36 -10.65 -4.55
CA GLN A 86 1.29 -11.88 -5.35
C GLN A 86 0.11 -11.90 -6.33
N PHE A 87 -0.92 -11.08 -6.08
CA PHE A 87 -2.12 -10.99 -6.92
C PHE A 87 -2.08 -9.82 -7.91
N GLY A 88 -1.04 -8.97 -7.86
CA GLY A 88 -0.86 -7.88 -8.80
C GLY A 88 -0.24 -6.63 -8.19
N GLU A 89 -0.10 -5.59 -9.03
CA GLU A 89 0.42 -4.29 -8.61
C GLU A 89 -0.59 -3.55 -7.72
N VAL A 90 -0.10 -3.09 -6.57
CA VAL A 90 -0.89 -2.42 -5.53
C VAL A 90 -0.36 -1.00 -5.31
N ASP A 91 -1.27 -0.01 -5.40
CA ASP A 91 -0.97 1.40 -5.17
C ASP A 91 -0.95 1.72 -3.66
N ASN A 92 -1.84 1.11 -2.87
CA ASN A 92 -1.97 1.42 -1.45
C ASN A 92 -2.48 0.24 -0.62
N VAL A 93 -1.98 0.12 0.61
CA VAL A 93 -2.48 -0.81 1.63
C VAL A 93 -2.75 -0.04 2.91
N LEU A 94 -4.02 0.01 3.31
CA LEU A 94 -4.50 0.69 4.50
C LEU A 94 -4.97 -0.32 5.54
N MET A 95 -4.17 -0.50 6.60
CA MET A 95 -4.56 -1.32 7.75
C MET A 95 -5.60 -0.59 8.61
N ARG A 96 -6.74 -1.24 8.88
CA ARG A 96 -7.76 -0.67 9.76
C ARG A 96 -7.35 -0.87 11.21
N ARG A 97 -7.25 0.23 11.95
CA ARG A 97 -6.90 0.24 13.37
C ARG A 97 -8.03 0.83 14.21
N GLU A 98 -8.06 0.48 15.49
CA GLU A 98 -8.98 1.06 16.46
C GLU A 98 -8.70 2.55 16.68
N LYS A 99 -9.77 3.33 16.90
CA LYS A 99 -9.68 4.73 17.28
C LYS A 99 -9.47 4.77 18.80
N GLY A 100 -8.23 4.61 19.23
CA GLY A 100 -7.83 4.63 20.62
C GLY A 100 -6.31 4.78 20.75
N ALA A 101 -5.82 4.99 21.97
CA ALA A 101 -4.39 5.20 22.22
C ALA A 101 -3.53 4.03 21.71
N GLU A 102 -4.03 2.80 21.87
CA GLU A 102 -3.30 1.58 21.49
C GLU A 102 -3.31 1.29 19.98
N ARG A 103 -4.17 1.96 19.18
CA ARG A 103 -4.29 1.78 17.72
C ARG A 103 -4.17 0.31 17.25
N ARG A 104 -4.81 -0.59 17.98
CA ARG A 104 -4.76 -2.04 17.71
C ARG A 104 -5.31 -2.34 16.32
N PHE A 105 -4.69 -3.30 15.65
CA PHE A 105 -5.10 -3.71 14.32
C PHE A 105 -6.40 -4.52 14.39
N LYS A 106 -7.39 -4.13 13.57
CA LYS A 106 -8.73 -4.75 13.53
C LYS A 106 -8.77 -6.08 12.77
N GLY A 107 -7.65 -6.54 12.20
CA GLY A 107 -7.63 -7.72 11.34
C GLY A 107 -8.26 -7.51 9.96
N SER A 108 -8.49 -6.26 9.55
CA SER A 108 -9.03 -5.94 8.21
C SER A 108 -8.25 -4.83 7.52
N VAL A 109 -8.18 -4.89 6.20
CA VAL A 109 -7.39 -3.96 5.39
C VAL A 109 -8.15 -3.50 4.15
N PHE A 110 -7.83 -2.31 3.67
CA PHE A 110 -8.20 -1.86 2.32
C PHE A 110 -6.98 -1.90 1.42
N VAL A 111 -7.13 -2.50 0.25
CA VAL A 111 -6.06 -2.67 -0.74
C VAL A 111 -6.52 -2.02 -2.03
N THR A 112 -5.80 -0.99 -2.48
CA THR A 112 -6.06 -0.30 -3.74
C THR A 112 -5.12 -0.85 -4.79
N PHE A 113 -5.66 -1.55 -5.79
CA PHE A 113 -4.89 -2.07 -6.92
C PHE A 113 -4.68 -1.01 -7.99
N LYS A 114 -3.65 -1.20 -8.82
CA LYS A 114 -3.34 -0.28 -9.90
C LYS A 114 -4.42 -0.25 -10.98
N THR A 115 -5.06 -1.38 -11.27
CA THR A 115 -6.12 -1.48 -12.26
C THR A 115 -7.40 -2.06 -11.66
N ARG A 116 -8.53 -1.80 -12.33
CA ARG A 116 -9.81 -2.36 -11.96
C ARG A 116 -9.83 -3.88 -12.14
N ASP A 117 -9.24 -4.38 -13.21
CA ASP A 117 -9.21 -5.82 -13.51
C ASP A 117 -8.52 -6.62 -12.41
N LEU A 118 -7.39 -6.13 -11.89
CA LEU A 118 -6.70 -6.76 -10.76
C LEU A 118 -7.58 -6.78 -9.51
N SER A 119 -8.29 -5.69 -9.23
CA SER A 119 -9.21 -5.63 -8.09
C SER A 119 -10.39 -6.59 -8.23
N GLU A 120 -10.90 -6.79 -9.46
CA GLU A 120 -12.00 -7.72 -9.73
C GLU A 120 -11.54 -9.18 -9.69
N GLN A 121 -10.38 -9.49 -10.26
CA GLN A 121 -9.74 -10.81 -10.14
C GLN A 121 -9.53 -11.18 -8.68
N PHE A 122 -8.96 -10.26 -7.91
CA PHE A 122 -8.71 -10.48 -6.48
C PHE A 122 -10.01 -10.67 -5.69
N ARG A 123 -11.08 -9.91 -6.00
CA ARG A 123 -12.41 -10.12 -5.40
C ARG A 123 -12.99 -11.49 -5.70
N ARG A 124 -12.79 -12.02 -6.91
CA ARG A 124 -13.24 -13.38 -7.29
C ARG A 124 -12.51 -14.44 -6.47
N ILE A 125 -11.19 -14.34 -6.37
CA ILE A 125 -10.37 -15.25 -5.55
C ILE A 125 -10.85 -15.26 -4.09
N LEU A 126 -11.10 -14.08 -3.51
CA LEU A 126 -11.62 -13.98 -2.14
C LEU A 126 -13.02 -14.60 -2.00
N GLY A 127 -13.88 -14.47 -3.01
CA GLY A 127 -15.20 -15.08 -3.02
C GLY A 127 -15.15 -16.61 -3.06
N ASP A 128 -14.26 -17.18 -3.89
CA ASP A 128 -14.05 -18.62 -4.01
C ASP A 128 -13.46 -19.20 -2.70
N GLU A 129 -12.53 -18.48 -2.06
CA GLU A 129 -11.98 -18.89 -0.75
C GLU A 129 -13.01 -18.82 0.38
N ALA A 130 -13.90 -17.83 0.36
CA ALA A 130 -14.99 -17.72 1.33
C ALA A 130 -15.94 -18.93 1.25
N ALA A 131 -16.38 -19.26 0.03
CA ALA A 131 -17.28 -20.39 -0.21
C ALA A 131 -16.65 -21.74 0.19
N ALA A 132 -15.34 -21.90 0.00
CA ALA A 132 -14.62 -23.11 0.39
C ALA A 132 -14.45 -23.30 1.90
N ASN A 133 -14.62 -22.25 2.71
CA ASN A 133 -14.49 -22.31 4.18
C ASN A 133 -15.85 -22.51 4.89
N GLU A 134 -16.96 -22.43 4.17
CA GLU A 134 -18.32 -22.64 4.70
C GLU A 134 -18.84 -24.08 4.53
N GLY A 135 -18.11 -24.94 3.79
CA GLY A 135 -18.41 -26.37 3.60
C GLY A 135 -17.50 -27.28 4.41
#